data_AF-A0A4P5RDK0-F1
#
_entry.id   AF-A0A4P5RDK0-F1
#
_cell.length_a   1.000
_cell.length_b   1.000
_cell.length_c   1.000
_cell.angle_alpha   90.00
_cell.angle_beta   90.00
_cell.angle_gamma   90.00
#
_symmetry.space_group_name_H-M   'P 1'
#
loop_
_entity.id
_entity.type
_entity.pdbx_description
1 polymer ?
#
loop_
_entity_poly.entity_id
_entity_poly.type
_entity_poly.pdbx_seq_one_letter_code
_entity_poly.pdbx_strand_id
1 'polypeptide(L)'
;MNWILAAEGAESGSNVLLPPTYELIIGTIAFFVIFFALSKFALPNIKKTLEARTESIEGGIAKAEKLQQEASITLAQYRQQLSDARSEAAKIRTAAESERTNLISEARNEAQVVAQTVTQQANAQIEAEKSKAVNELRLDVSKLAIDLASKIVGASLQDDARAKAVIDQFIKDLESAGGKR
;
A
#
# COMPACT_ATOMS: atom_id res chain seq x y z
N MET A 1 -20.87 94.14 68.25
CA MET A 1 -20.51 95.35 67.48
C MET A 1 -18.99 95.36 67.40
N ASN A 2 -18.46 94.84 66.28
CA ASN A 2 -17.92 95.67 65.19
C ASN A 2 -16.69 96.44 65.65
N TRP A 3 -15.47 96.21 65.14
CA TRP A 3 -14.97 96.16 63.76
C TRP A 3 -13.91 97.28 63.71
N ILE A 4 -12.72 96.89 63.24
CA ILE A 4 -11.83 97.68 62.39
C ILE A 4 -11.26 98.99 62.97
N LEU A 5 -9.94 99.09 62.97
CA LEU A 5 -9.13 100.01 62.14
C LEU A 5 -7.67 99.66 62.47
N ALA A 6 -6.89 99.03 61.57
CA ALA A 6 -6.37 99.54 60.31
C ALA A 6 -5.22 100.55 60.49
N ALA A 7 -4.18 100.34 59.67
CA ALA A 7 -3.11 101.26 59.28
C ALA A 7 -2.02 101.54 60.34
N GLU A 8 -0.72 101.64 60.08
CA GLU A 8 0.12 101.50 58.88
C GLU A 8 1.58 101.75 59.32
N GLY A 9 2.55 101.32 58.51
CA GLY A 9 4.00 101.59 58.67
C GLY A 9 4.82 100.34 58.32
N ALA A 10 5.18 99.99 57.07
CA ALA A 10 5.87 100.76 56.02
C ALA A 10 7.15 101.45 56.57
N GLU A 11 8.39 101.17 56.16
CA GLU A 11 9.03 100.34 55.13
C GLU A 11 10.54 100.18 55.44
N SER A 12 11.22 99.32 54.64
CA SER A 12 12.64 99.39 54.25
C SER A 12 13.68 98.69 55.15
N GLY A 13 14.25 97.54 54.78
CA GLY A 13 14.15 96.88 53.48
C GLY A 13 14.73 95.47 53.47
N SER A 14 14.01 94.59 52.79
CA SER A 14 14.60 93.40 52.17
C SER A 14 13.73 93.06 50.96
N ASN A 15 14.16 93.54 49.80
CA ASN A 15 13.84 93.04 48.47
C ASN A 15 12.42 92.47 48.27
N VAL A 16 11.50 93.28 47.76
CA VAL A 16 10.16 92.86 47.26
C VAL A 16 10.25 91.78 46.16
N LEU A 17 11.43 91.58 45.57
CA LEU A 17 11.72 90.54 44.58
C LEU A 17 12.33 89.26 45.16
N LEU A 18 12.80 89.25 46.42
CA LEU A 18 13.45 88.10 47.04
C LEU A 18 12.73 87.72 48.34
N PRO A 19 12.13 86.51 48.42
CA PRO A 19 11.49 86.04 49.63
C PRO A 19 12.48 85.94 50.79
N PRO A 20 12.00 86.05 52.04
CA PRO A 20 12.86 85.99 53.23
C PRO A 20 13.66 84.68 53.26
N THR A 21 14.93 84.75 53.66
CA THR A 21 15.91 83.65 53.53
C THR A 21 15.50 82.36 54.25
N TYR A 22 14.70 82.45 55.32
CA TYR A 22 14.17 81.28 56.03
C TYR A 22 13.20 80.45 55.18
N GLU A 23 12.37 81.10 54.35
CA GLU A 23 11.43 80.41 53.45
C GLU A 23 12.17 79.70 52.33
N LEU A 24 13.24 80.31 51.82
CA LEU A 24 14.13 79.67 50.86
C LEU A 24 14.81 78.43 51.44
N ILE A 25 15.26 78.46 52.69
CA ILE A 25 15.91 77.30 53.34
C ILE A 25 14.89 76.17 53.56
N ILE A 26 13.71 76.47 54.09
CA ILE A 26 12.68 75.44 54.33
C ILE A 26 12.14 74.89 53.00
N GLY A 27 11.91 75.76 52.01
CA GLY A 27 11.46 75.38 50.67
C GLY A 27 12.48 74.52 49.93
N THR A 28 13.79 74.83 50.04
CA THR A 28 14.85 73.99 49.46
C THR A 28 14.96 72.64 50.16
N ILE A 29 14.86 72.58 51.50
CA ILE A 29 14.83 71.30 52.24
C ILE A 29 13.61 70.47 51.81
N ALA A 30 12.42 71.06 51.76
CA ALA A 30 11.20 70.38 51.32
C ALA A 30 11.30 69.88 49.86
N PHE A 31 11.88 70.71 48.97
CA PHE A 31 12.15 70.34 47.59
C PHE A 31 13.09 69.13 47.51
N PHE A 32 14.19 69.13 48.25
CA PHE A 32 15.13 68.00 48.25
C PHE A 32 14.51 66.74 48.84
N VAL A 33 13.70 66.83 49.90
CA VAL A 33 12.98 65.67 50.47
C VAL A 33 12.04 65.06 49.43
N ILE A 34 11.23 65.87 48.75
CA ILE A 34 10.31 65.41 47.70
C ILE A 34 11.09 64.89 46.49
N PHE A 35 12.16 65.57 46.07
CA PHE A 35 13.02 65.14 44.98
C PHE A 35 13.67 63.78 45.26
N PHE A 36 14.15 63.56 46.48
CA PHE A 36 14.72 62.26 46.88
C PHE A 36 13.64 61.17 46.93
N ALA A 37 12.44 61.49 47.41
CA ALA A 37 11.32 60.57 47.41
C ALA A 37 10.90 60.19 45.97
N LEU A 38 10.76 61.16 45.06
CA LEU A 38 10.43 60.91 43.65
C LEU A 38 11.54 60.17 42.92
N SER A 39 12.81 60.54 43.14
CA SER A 39 13.96 59.87 42.55
C SER A 39 14.04 58.41 43.02
N LYS A 40 13.75 58.15 44.30
CA LYS A 40 13.79 56.80 44.88
C LYS A 40 12.57 55.94 44.56
N PHE A 41 11.39 56.51 44.34
CA PHE A 41 10.15 55.75 44.11
C PHE A 41 9.62 55.84 42.68
N ALA A 42 9.55 57.03 42.07
CA ALA A 42 8.93 57.21 40.75
C ALA A 42 9.85 56.74 39.60
N LEU A 43 11.14 57.10 39.64
CA LEU A 43 12.10 56.68 38.60
C LEU A 43 12.24 55.16 38.46
N PRO A 44 12.42 54.35 39.53
CA PRO A 44 12.53 52.91 39.36
C PRO A 44 11.23 52.28 38.85
N ASN A 45 10.06 52.79 39.25
CA ASN A 45 8.78 52.29 38.75
C ASN A 45 8.60 52.53 37.23
N ILE A 46 9.04 53.69 36.72
CA ILE A 46 8.98 54.00 35.29
C ILE A 46 9.98 53.13 34.51
N LYS A 47 11.21 52.98 35.00
CA LYS A 47 12.21 52.11 34.36
C LYS A 47 11.73 50.66 34.30
N LYS A 48 11.18 50.14 35.40
CA LYS A 48 10.65 48.77 35.47
C LYS A 48 9.53 48.52 34.46
N THR A 49 8.64 49.48 34.24
CA THR A 49 7.54 49.31 33.26
C THR A 49 8.02 49.40 31.82
N LEU A 50 9.01 50.25 31.53
CA LEU A 50 9.66 50.31 30.22
C LEU A 50 10.45 49.03 29.93
N GLU A 51 11.27 48.55 30.87
CA GLU A 51 12.01 47.30 30.74
C GLU A 51 11.07 46.10 30.54
N ALA A 52 9.98 46.01 31.34
CA ALA A 52 8.99 44.95 31.17
C ALA A 52 8.29 45.01 29.79
N ARG A 53 8.02 46.21 29.25
CA ARG A 53 7.46 46.35 27.90
C ARG A 53 8.48 45.91 26.85
N THR A 54 9.73 46.37 26.93
CA THR A 54 10.79 46.00 25.99
C THR A 54 11.00 44.49 26.00
N GLU A 55 11.13 43.87 27.18
CA GLU A 55 11.29 42.42 27.33
C GLU A 55 10.08 41.65 26.75
N SER A 56 8.85 42.15 26.94
CA SER A 56 7.66 41.50 26.38
C SER A 56 7.62 41.56 24.85
N ILE A 57 8.09 42.67 24.26
CA ILE A 57 8.11 42.87 22.80
C ILE A 57 9.25 42.05 22.19
N GLU A 58 10.47 42.18 22.72
CA GLU A 58 11.63 41.41 22.25
C GLU A 58 11.41 39.90 22.43
N GLY A 59 10.88 39.49 23.59
CA GLY A 59 10.51 38.11 23.84
C GLY A 59 9.38 37.63 22.91
N GLY A 60 8.43 38.49 22.57
CA GLY A 60 7.37 38.20 21.60
C GLY A 60 7.90 38.01 20.18
N ILE A 61 8.77 38.91 19.71
CA ILE A 61 9.41 38.85 18.39
C ILE A 61 10.30 37.61 18.29
N ALA A 62 11.16 37.37 19.29
CA ALA A 62 12.04 36.19 19.32
C ALA A 62 11.24 34.88 19.32
N LYS A 63 10.09 34.82 20.01
CA LYS A 63 9.18 33.67 19.95
C LYS A 63 8.54 33.51 18.57
N ALA A 64 8.08 34.61 17.97
CA ALA A 64 7.47 34.58 16.64
C ALA A 64 8.48 34.11 15.57
N GLU A 65 9.72 34.60 15.61
CA GLU A 65 10.79 34.17 14.71
C GLU A 65 11.11 32.68 14.89
N LYS A 66 11.23 32.20 16.14
CA LYS A 66 11.43 30.77 16.43
C LYS A 66 10.29 29.91 15.88
N LEU A 67 9.05 30.31 16.13
CA LEU A 67 7.89 29.58 15.62
C LEU A 67 7.84 29.59 14.08
N GLN A 68 8.23 30.69 13.45
CA GLN A 68 8.30 30.79 11.99
C GLN A 68 9.40 29.88 11.42
N GLN A 69 10.57 29.83 12.06
CA GLN A 69 11.65 28.92 11.68
C GLN A 69 11.22 27.46 11.86
N GLU A 70 10.66 27.08 13.01
CA GLU A 70 10.15 25.73 13.28
C GLU A 70 9.07 25.33 12.27
N ALA A 71 8.14 26.23 11.95
CA ALA A 71 7.12 26.01 10.94
C ALA A 71 7.74 25.78 9.55
N SER A 72 8.75 26.58 9.18
CA SER A 72 9.45 26.42 7.89
C SER A 72 10.19 25.08 7.79
N ILE A 73 10.83 24.64 8.88
CA ILE A 73 11.55 23.36 8.97
C ILE A 73 10.55 22.21 8.87
N THR A 74 9.47 22.27 9.65
CA THR A 74 8.42 21.26 9.64
C THR A 74 7.77 21.13 8.27
N LEU A 75 7.51 22.27 7.60
CA LEU A 75 6.95 22.29 6.25
C LEU A 75 7.93 21.71 5.23
N ALA A 76 9.22 22.00 5.34
CA ALA A 76 10.25 21.40 4.49
C ALA A 76 10.32 19.88 4.69
N GLN A 77 10.34 19.41 5.93
CA GLN A 77 10.31 17.98 6.27
C GLN A 77 9.05 17.31 5.72
N TYR A 78 7.88 17.93 5.88
CA TYR A 78 6.63 17.40 5.37
C TYR A 78 6.61 17.29 3.84
N ARG A 79 7.12 18.32 3.14
CA ARG A 79 7.27 18.28 1.68
C ARG A 79 8.23 17.19 1.24
N GLN A 80 9.34 17.00 1.96
CA GLN A 80 10.29 15.94 1.70
C GLN A 80 9.64 14.56 1.87
N GLN A 81 8.96 14.33 2.99
CA GLN A 81 8.22 13.09 3.24
C GLN A 81 7.16 12.82 2.17
N LEU A 82 6.44 13.84 1.71
CA LEU A 82 5.46 13.71 0.64
C LEU A 82 6.11 13.33 -0.70
N SER A 83 7.27 13.93 -1.01
CA SER A 83 8.05 13.59 -2.20
C SER A 83 8.55 12.15 -2.14
N ASP A 84 9.11 11.75 -1.00
CA ASP A 84 9.63 10.40 -0.78
C ASP A 84 8.50 9.36 -0.86
N ALA A 85 7.36 9.62 -0.22
CA ALA A 85 6.18 8.76 -0.31
C ALA A 85 5.66 8.61 -1.75
N ARG A 86 5.68 9.70 -2.55
CA ARG A 86 5.32 9.64 -3.98
C ARG A 86 6.32 8.83 -4.79
N SER A 87 7.61 8.97 -4.51
CA SER A 87 8.67 8.16 -5.15
C SER A 87 8.53 6.68 -4.80
N GLU A 88 8.32 6.36 -3.53
CA GLU A 88 8.06 5.00 -3.03
C GLU A 88 6.84 4.39 -3.73
N ALA A 89 5.72 5.11 -3.77
CA ALA A 89 4.50 4.65 -4.44
C ALA A 89 4.72 4.42 -5.94
N ALA A 90 5.49 5.27 -6.61
CA ALA A 90 5.83 5.08 -8.02
C ALA A 90 6.70 3.82 -8.21
N LYS A 91 7.71 3.60 -7.36
CA LYS A 91 8.54 2.38 -7.39
C LYS A 91 7.70 1.12 -7.18
N ILE A 92 6.81 1.12 -6.19
CA ILE A 92 5.90 -0.01 -5.91
C ILE A 92 5.03 -0.29 -7.13
N ARG A 93 4.47 0.76 -7.76
CA ARG A 93 3.62 0.59 -8.95
C ARG A 93 4.40 0.00 -10.12
N THR A 94 5.62 0.49 -10.38
CA THR A 94 6.47 -0.04 -11.46
C THR A 94 6.89 -1.48 -11.18
N ALA A 95 7.26 -1.80 -9.94
CA ALA A 95 7.60 -3.17 -9.54
C ALA A 95 6.39 -4.11 -9.71
N ALA A 96 5.20 -3.70 -9.29
CA ALA A 96 3.97 -4.49 -9.45
C ALA A 96 3.60 -4.71 -10.93
N GLU A 97 3.81 -3.71 -11.80
CA GLU A 97 3.55 -3.88 -13.23
C GLU A 97 4.55 -4.84 -13.88
N SER A 98 5.84 -4.72 -13.53
CA SER A 98 6.87 -5.66 -13.97
C SER A 98 6.56 -7.09 -13.52
N GLU A 99 6.21 -7.27 -12.25
CA GLU A 99 5.87 -8.57 -11.67
C GLU A 99 4.63 -9.16 -12.35
N ARG A 100 3.60 -8.35 -12.57
CA ARG A 100 2.41 -8.75 -13.33
C ARG A 100 2.79 -9.26 -14.72
N THR A 101 3.64 -8.53 -15.45
CA THR A 101 4.02 -8.95 -16.81
C THR A 101 4.81 -10.26 -16.81
N ASN A 102 5.68 -10.45 -15.82
CA ASN A 102 6.44 -11.69 -15.65
C ASN A 102 5.50 -12.86 -15.33
N LEU A 103 4.59 -12.68 -14.38
CA LEU A 103 3.62 -13.70 -13.98
C LEU A 103 2.69 -14.10 -15.14
N ILE A 104 2.22 -13.14 -15.94
CA ILE A 104 1.40 -13.44 -17.12
C ILE A 104 2.21 -14.22 -18.17
N SER A 105 3.47 -13.86 -18.37
CA SER A 105 4.37 -14.58 -19.29
C SER A 105 4.61 -16.01 -18.83
N GLU A 106 4.91 -16.20 -17.54
CA GLU A 106 5.12 -17.51 -16.93
C GLU A 106 3.86 -18.38 -17.01
N ALA A 107 2.70 -17.84 -16.61
CA ALA A 107 1.42 -18.54 -16.70
C ALA A 107 1.07 -18.94 -18.15
N ARG A 108 1.40 -18.11 -19.14
CA ARG A 108 1.22 -18.45 -20.56
C ARG A 108 2.14 -19.57 -21.01
N ASN A 109 3.40 -19.55 -20.60
CA ASN A 109 4.37 -20.60 -20.92
C ASN A 109 3.95 -21.92 -20.29
N GLU A 110 3.56 -21.91 -19.01
CA GLU A 110 3.05 -23.09 -18.32
C GLU A 110 1.79 -23.64 -19.01
N ALA A 111 0.83 -22.77 -19.32
CA ALA A 111 -0.38 -23.17 -20.05
C ALA A 111 -0.05 -23.80 -21.41
N GLN A 112 0.95 -23.27 -22.14
CA GLN A 112 1.38 -23.84 -23.41
C GLN A 112 2.02 -25.23 -23.24
N VAL A 113 2.86 -25.42 -22.22
CA VAL A 113 3.45 -26.73 -21.90
C VAL A 113 2.38 -27.75 -21.53
N VAL A 114 1.41 -27.36 -20.69
CA VAL A 114 0.28 -28.22 -20.32
C VAL A 114 -0.55 -28.57 -21.55
N ALA A 115 -0.88 -27.59 -22.40
CA ALA A 115 -1.66 -27.82 -23.62
C ALA A 115 -0.94 -28.79 -24.59
N GLN A 116 0.38 -28.65 -24.76
CA GLN A 116 1.18 -29.58 -25.55
C GLN A 116 1.16 -30.99 -24.96
N THR A 117 1.31 -31.11 -23.64
CA THR A 117 1.29 -32.40 -22.93
C THR A 117 -0.06 -33.09 -23.10
N VAL A 118 -1.16 -32.37 -22.88
CA VAL A 118 -2.52 -32.89 -23.08
C VAL A 118 -2.74 -33.32 -24.53
N THR A 119 -2.28 -32.53 -25.49
CA THR A 119 -2.41 -32.88 -26.92
C THR A 119 -1.61 -34.14 -27.28
N GLN A 120 -0.39 -34.28 -26.75
CA GLN A 120 0.42 -35.47 -26.96
C GLN A 120 -0.23 -36.72 -26.34
N GLN A 121 -0.76 -36.60 -25.13
CA GLN A 121 -1.48 -37.69 -24.47
C GLN A 121 -2.75 -38.06 -25.24
N ALA A 122 -3.53 -37.09 -25.70
CA ALA A 122 -4.72 -37.33 -26.52
C ALA A 122 -4.37 -38.04 -27.82
N ASN A 123 -3.32 -37.63 -28.52
CA ASN A 123 -2.86 -38.30 -29.74
C ASN A 123 -2.40 -39.74 -29.48
N ALA A 124 -1.68 -39.97 -28.38
CA ALA A 124 -1.26 -41.32 -27.98
C ALA A 124 -2.47 -42.21 -27.63
N GLN A 125 -3.48 -41.65 -26.96
CA GLN A 125 -4.74 -42.32 -26.65
C GLN A 125 -5.49 -42.70 -27.93
N ILE A 126 -5.62 -41.78 -28.89
CA ILE A 126 -6.28 -41.99 -30.18
C ILE A 126 -5.57 -43.11 -30.97
N GLU A 127 -4.25 -43.11 -31.02
CA GLU A 127 -3.51 -44.15 -31.75
C GLU A 127 -3.68 -45.52 -31.09
N ALA A 128 -3.69 -45.58 -29.75
CA ALA A 128 -3.97 -46.80 -29.01
C ALA A 128 -5.41 -47.31 -29.25
N GLU A 129 -6.41 -46.41 -29.24
CA GLU A 129 -7.80 -46.75 -29.53
C GLU A 129 -8.00 -47.21 -30.97
N LYS A 130 -7.35 -46.57 -31.94
CA LYS A 130 -7.36 -46.98 -33.35
C LYS A 130 -6.77 -48.38 -33.51
N SER A 131 -5.64 -48.67 -32.86
CA SER A 131 -5.05 -50.01 -32.88
C SER A 131 -6.00 -51.07 -32.30
N LYS A 132 -6.65 -50.76 -31.18
CA LYS A 132 -7.69 -51.64 -30.59
C LYS A 132 -8.86 -51.87 -31.54
N ALA A 133 -9.41 -50.80 -32.12
CA ALA A 133 -10.54 -50.89 -33.05
C ALA A 133 -10.19 -51.71 -34.30
N VAL A 134 -8.97 -51.58 -34.84
CA VAL A 134 -8.50 -52.40 -35.97
C VAL A 134 -8.40 -53.88 -35.57
N ASN A 135 -7.90 -54.17 -34.38
CA ASN A 135 -7.80 -55.55 -33.89
C ASN A 135 -9.18 -56.18 -33.66
N GLU A 136 -10.11 -55.44 -33.06
CA GLU A 136 -11.51 -55.87 -32.89
C GLU A 136 -12.18 -56.12 -34.25
N LEU A 137 -12.04 -55.19 -35.20
CA LEU A 137 -12.58 -55.36 -36.55
C LEU A 137 -12.01 -56.60 -37.25
N ARG A 138 -10.71 -56.88 -37.10
CA ARG A 138 -10.08 -58.09 -37.66
C ARG A 138 -10.66 -59.37 -37.05
N LEU A 139 -10.92 -59.39 -35.74
CA LEU A 139 -11.55 -60.52 -35.07
C LEU A 139 -12.98 -60.73 -35.57
N ASP A 140 -13.76 -59.66 -35.70
CA ASP A 140 -15.16 -59.74 -36.16
C ASP A 140 -15.25 -60.17 -37.63
N VAL A 141 -14.36 -59.65 -38.49
CA VAL A 141 -14.27 -60.09 -39.90
C VAL A 141 -13.85 -61.56 -39.98
N SER A 142 -12.91 -62.01 -39.13
CA SER A 142 -12.49 -63.42 -39.09
C SER A 142 -13.63 -64.35 -38.68
N LYS A 143 -14.43 -63.95 -37.69
CA LYS A 143 -15.64 -64.69 -37.29
C LYS A 143 -16.66 -64.74 -38.43
N LEU A 144 -16.96 -63.60 -39.07
CA LEU A 144 -17.89 -63.56 -40.21
C LEU A 144 -17.42 -64.45 -41.38
N ALA A 145 -16.12 -64.45 -41.66
CA ALA A 145 -15.53 -65.27 -42.71
C ALA A 145 -15.65 -66.77 -42.40
N ILE A 146 -15.39 -67.18 -41.14
CA ILE A 146 -15.57 -68.57 -40.68
C ILE A 146 -17.04 -68.99 -40.74
N ASP A 147 -17.96 -68.12 -40.31
CA ASP A 147 -19.40 -68.38 -40.38
C ASP A 147 -19.88 -68.55 -41.83
N LEU A 148 -19.41 -67.71 -42.75
CA LEU A 148 -19.73 -67.81 -44.17
C LEU A 148 -19.14 -69.08 -44.79
N ALA A 149 -17.88 -69.40 -44.50
CA ALA A 149 -17.23 -70.62 -44.96
C ALA A 149 -17.96 -71.87 -44.44
N SER A 150 -18.35 -71.88 -43.16
CA SER A 150 -19.13 -72.97 -42.55
C SER A 150 -20.50 -73.14 -43.23
N LYS A 151 -21.18 -72.05 -43.58
CA LYS A 151 -22.44 -72.09 -44.32
C LYS A 151 -22.27 -72.61 -45.76
N ILE A 152 -21.24 -72.16 -46.48
CA ILE A 152 -20.95 -72.61 -47.86
C ILE A 152 -20.58 -74.10 -47.87
N VAL A 153 -19.69 -74.54 -46.99
CA VAL A 153 -19.33 -75.96 -46.85
C VAL A 153 -20.54 -76.79 -46.45
N GLY A 154 -21.31 -76.34 -45.46
CA GLY A 154 -22.55 -77.01 -45.04
C GLY A 154 -23.57 -77.16 -46.18
N ALA A 155 -23.75 -76.13 -47.01
CA ALA A 155 -24.62 -76.17 -48.19
C ALA A 155 -24.06 -77.10 -49.28
N SER A 156 -22.75 -77.05 -49.56
CA SER A 156 -22.10 -77.91 -50.56
C SER A 156 -22.10 -79.38 -50.17
N LEU A 157 -22.07 -79.71 -48.87
CA LEU A 157 -22.10 -81.09 -48.36
C LEU A 157 -23.52 -81.70 -48.42
N GLN A 158 -24.59 -80.87 -48.45
CA GLN A 158 -25.97 -81.37 -48.55
C GLN A 158 -26.29 -81.93 -49.95
N ASP A 159 -25.67 -81.40 -51.01
CA ASP A 159 -25.94 -81.77 -52.40
C ASP A 159 -24.85 -82.64 -53.07
N ASP A 160 -23.70 -82.90 -52.43
CA ASP A 160 -22.61 -83.65 -53.06
C ASP A 160 -22.57 -85.14 -52.64
N ALA A 161 -22.81 -86.04 -53.60
CA ALA A 161 -22.68 -87.48 -53.41
C ALA A 161 -21.26 -87.92 -53.00
N ARG A 162 -20.21 -87.17 -53.36
CA ARG A 162 -18.84 -87.42 -52.91
C ARG A 162 -18.65 -87.14 -51.42
N ALA A 163 -19.38 -86.18 -50.85
CA ALA A 163 -19.34 -85.90 -49.43
C ALA A 163 -19.82 -87.11 -48.61
N LYS A 164 -20.94 -87.73 -49.03
CA LYS A 164 -21.46 -88.97 -48.43
C LYS A 164 -20.47 -90.13 -48.58
N ALA A 165 -19.86 -90.29 -49.75
CA ALA A 165 -18.86 -91.34 -49.97
C ALA A 165 -17.61 -91.21 -49.07
N VAL A 166 -17.15 -89.98 -48.81
CA VAL A 166 -16.03 -89.73 -47.88
C VAL A 166 -16.44 -90.01 -46.43
N ILE A 167 -17.68 -89.68 -46.04
CA ILE A 167 -18.23 -90.01 -44.71
C ILE A 167 -18.32 -91.52 -44.52
N ASP A 168 -18.86 -92.24 -45.50
CA ASP A 168 -18.99 -93.70 -45.46
C ASP A 168 -17.62 -94.38 -45.40
N GLN A 169 -16.64 -93.88 -46.15
CA GLN A 169 -15.25 -94.36 -46.11
C GLN A 169 -14.60 -94.10 -44.73
N PHE A 170 -14.86 -92.95 -44.10
CA PHE A 170 -14.34 -92.63 -42.76
C PHE A 170 -14.96 -93.49 -41.66
N ILE A 171 -16.28 -93.75 -41.73
CA ILE A 171 -16.96 -94.69 -40.82
C ILE A 171 -16.38 -96.10 -40.98
N LYS A 172 -16.16 -96.54 -42.22
CA LYS A 172 -15.56 -97.83 -42.53
C LYS A 172 -14.12 -97.95 -42.01
N ASP A 173 -13.33 -96.88 -42.11
CA ASP A 173 -11.97 -96.83 -41.54
C ASP A 173 -12.00 -96.86 -40.00
N LEU A 174 -12.93 -96.15 -39.35
CA LEU A 174 -13.11 -96.20 -37.88
C LEU A 174 -13.57 -97.58 -37.39
N GLU A 175 -14.49 -98.24 -38.09
CA GLU A 175 -14.90 -99.62 -37.78
C GLU A 175 -13.72 -100.59 -37.95
N SER A 176 -12.90 -100.39 -38.99
CA SER A 176 -11.70 -101.20 -39.21
C SER A 176 -10.57 -100.97 -38.20
N ALA A 177 -10.45 -99.74 -37.67
CA ALA A 177 -9.46 -99.37 -36.66
C ALA A 177 -9.93 -99.71 -35.23
N GLY A 178 -11.23 -99.64 -34.95
CA GLY A 178 -11.86 -100.00 -33.68
C GLY A 178 -12.07 -101.50 -33.48
N GLY A 179 -12.16 -102.28 -34.57
CA GLY A 179 -12.31 -103.73 -34.54
C GLY A 179 -11.02 -104.54 -34.31
N LYS A 180 -9.89 -103.88 -34.00
CA LYS A 180 -8.58 -104.51 -33.74
C LYS A 180 -8.12 -104.44 -32.27
N ARG A 181 -9.05 -104.39 -31.32
CA ARG A 181 -8.77 -104.66 -29.90
C ARG A 181 -9.69 -105.75 -29.37
#